data_AF-A0A7X8E9A3-F1
#
_entry.id   AF-A0A7X8E9A3-F1
#
_cell.length_a   1.000
_cell.length_b   1.000
_cell.length_c   1.000
_cell.angle_alpha   90.00
_cell.angle_beta   90.00
_cell.angle_gamma   90.00
#
_symmetry.space_group_name_H-M   'P 1'
#
loop_
_entity.id
_entity.type
_entity.pdbx_description
1 polymer ?
#
loop_
_entity_poly.entity_id
_entity_poly.type
_entity_poly.pdbx_seq_one_letter_code
_entity_poly.pdbx_strand_id
1 'polypeptide(L)' 'MRVIISSHSKRRLKEIRQYGVDVADVREAASKIPGKIPKATRFRGFITGTGKMFDLVAKDLPAGRLIITIIGK' A
#
# COMPACT_ATOMS: atom_id res chain seq x y z
N MET A 1 7.45 -7.35 -10.35
CA MET A 1 8.07 -7.17 -9.02
C MET A 1 7.13 -7.71 -7.94
N ARG A 2 7.61 -8.50 -6.99
CA ARG A 2 6.78 -9.06 -5.90
C ARG A 2 6.38 -7.97 -4.91
N VAL A 3 5.09 -7.88 -4.57
CA VAL A 3 4.57 -6.99 -3.52
C VAL A 3 4.32 -7.79 -2.24
N ILE A 4 4.85 -7.32 -1.12
CA ILE A 4 4.77 -7.95 0.19
C ILE A 4 3.94 -7.04 1.09
N ILE A 5 2.75 -7.49 1.50
CA ILE A 5 1.92 -6.75 2.44
C ILE A 5 2.25 -7.22 3.85
N SER A 6 2.79 -6.31 4.67
CA SER A 6 3.15 -6.62 6.06
C SER A 6 1.93 -7.06 6.87
N SER A 7 2.15 -7.83 7.94
CA SER A 7 1.11 -8.17 8.91
C SER A 7 0.45 -6.92 9.50
N HIS A 8 1.24 -5.86 9.75
CA HIS A 8 0.76 -4.56 10.20
C HIS A 8 -0.23 -3.94 9.18
N SER A 9 0.14 -3.87 7.91
CA SER A 9 -0.74 -3.38 6.84
C SER A 9 -2.02 -4.21 6.70
N LYS A 10 -1.91 -5.54 6.80
CA LYS A 10 -3.11 -6.43 6.78
C LYS A 10 -4.05 -6.15 7.94
N ARG A 11 -3.52 -5.85 9.14
CA ARG A 11 -4.35 -5.46 10.29
C ARG A 11 -5.04 -4.12 10.04
N ARG A 12 -4.31 -3.14 9.51
CA ARG A 12 -4.84 -1.81 9.16
C ARG A 12 -6.03 -1.89 8.20
N LEU A 13 -5.97 -2.74 7.17
CA LEU A 13 -7.07 -2.93 6.21
C LEU A 13 -8.39 -3.37 6.84
N LYS A 14 -8.37 -3.94 8.05
CA LYS A 14 -9.59 -4.33 8.78
C LYS A 14 -10.19 -3.19 9.60
N GLU A 15 -9.49 -2.08 9.75
CA GLU A 15 -9.96 -0.95 10.54
C GLU A 15 -10.97 -0.11 9.75
N ILE A 16 -11.99 0.43 10.42
CA ILE A 16 -13.07 1.24 9.81
C ILE A 16 -12.52 2.36 8.94
N ARG A 17 -11.43 3.01 9.37
CA ARG A 17 -10.78 4.08 8.62
C ARG A 17 -10.31 3.63 7.23
N GLN A 18 -9.96 2.36 7.07
CA GLN A 18 -9.49 1.77 5.81
C GLN A 18 -10.60 1.07 5.02
N TYR A 19 -11.84 1.05 5.53
CA TYR A 19 -12.96 0.34 4.91
C TYR A 19 -13.14 0.75 3.45
N GLY A 20 -13.22 -0.21 2.53
CA GLY A 20 -13.29 0.04 1.09
C GLY A 20 -11.95 0.13 0.37
N VAL A 21 -10.83 -0.03 1.08
CA VAL A 21 -9.51 -0.36 0.51
C VAL A 21 -9.27 -1.85 0.73
N ASP A 22 -8.98 -2.59 -0.33
CA ASP A 22 -8.68 -4.01 -0.24
C ASP A 22 -7.20 -4.34 -0.55
N VAL A 23 -6.87 -5.63 -0.51
CA VAL A 23 -5.51 -6.12 -0.82
C VAL A 23 -5.15 -5.95 -2.30
N ALA A 24 -6.13 -6.03 -3.20
CA ALA A 24 -5.92 -5.86 -4.63
C ALA A 24 -5.60 -4.39 -4.96
N ASP A 25 -6.34 -3.43 -4.40
CA ASP A 25 -6.08 -1.99 -4.51
C ASP A 25 -4.65 -1.65 -4.08
N VAL A 26 -4.21 -2.19 -2.95
CA VAL A 26 -2.85 -1.97 -2.41
C VAL A 26 -1.79 -2.56 -3.33
N ARG A 27 -2.03 -3.75 -3.91
CA ARG A 27 -1.10 -4.38 -4.85
C ARG A 27 -0.98 -3.59 -6.15
N GLU A 28 -2.13 -3.15 -6.67
CA GLU A 28 -2.19 -2.32 -7.87
C GLU A 28 -1.44 -1.01 -7.66
N ALA A 29 -1.75 -0.28 -6.58
CA ALA A 29 -1.07 0.95 -6.20
C ALA A 29 0.45 0.75 -6.06
N ALA A 30 0.88 -0.32 -5.38
CA ALA A 30 2.30 -0.63 -5.21
C ALA A 30 3.03 -0.94 -6.53
N SER A 31 2.32 -1.55 -7.49
CA SER A 31 2.85 -1.89 -8.82
C SER A 31 3.03 -0.67 -9.73
N LYS A 32 2.20 0.37 -9.52
CA LYS A 32 2.24 1.63 -10.27
C LYS A 32 3.40 2.54 -9.86
N ILE A 33 4.02 2.33 -8.69
CA ILE A 33 5.14 3.15 -8.24
C ILE A 33 6.40 2.77 -9.04
N PRO A 34 6.96 3.67 -9.87
CA PRO A 34 8.14 3.37 -10.66
C PRO A 34 9.41 3.40 -9.79
N GLY A 35 10.47 2.79 -10.32
CA GLY A 35 11.80 2.84 -9.71
C GLY A 35 11.94 2.03 -8.41
N LYS A 36 13.11 2.18 -7.78
CA LYS A 36 13.47 1.51 -6.52
C LYS A 36 13.23 2.47 -5.33
N ILE A 37 12.69 1.94 -4.24
CA ILE A 37 12.33 2.68 -3.03
C ILE A 37 13.26 2.24 -1.88
N PRO A 38 14.50 2.80 -1.76
CA PRO A 38 15.49 2.31 -0.80
C PRO A 38 15.15 2.62 0.67
N LYS A 39 14.33 3.64 0.91
CA LYS A 39 13.91 4.10 2.24
C LYS A 39 12.39 4.01 2.36
N ALA A 40 11.86 3.96 3.58
CA ALA A 40 10.42 4.00 3.78
C ALA A 40 9.85 5.34 3.26
N THR A 41 9.03 5.27 2.21
CA THR A 41 8.52 6.46 1.52
C THR A 41 7.00 6.40 1.44
N ARG A 42 6.33 7.51 1.76
CA ARG A 42 4.89 7.67 1.64
C ARG A 42 4.52 8.15 0.24
N PHE A 43 3.65 7.39 -0.41
CA PHE A 43 3.03 7.73 -1.68
C PHE A 43 1.57 8.06 -1.45
N ARG A 44 1.09 9.16 -2.03
CA ARG A 44 -0.21 9.75 -1.70
C ARG A 44 -1.18 9.67 -2.86
N GLY A 45 -2.47 9.64 -2.53
CA GLY A 45 -3.54 9.88 -3.51
C GLY A 45 -3.85 8.70 -4.43
N PHE A 46 -3.65 7.47 -3.96
CA PHE A 46 -4.20 6.31 -4.65
C PHE A 46 -5.72 6.28 -4.48
N ILE A 47 -6.39 5.74 -5.48
CA ILE A 47 -7.85 5.61 -5.52
C ILE A 47 -8.15 4.13 -5.73
N THR A 48 -9.04 3.58 -4.90
CA THR A 48 -9.53 2.20 -5.03
C THR A 48 -10.50 2.07 -6.20
N GLY A 49 -10.82 0.84 -6.61
CA GLY A 49 -11.87 0.61 -7.62
C GLY A 49 -13.24 1.19 -7.23
N THR A 50 -13.49 1.37 -5.92
CA THR A 50 -14.72 1.96 -5.36
C THR A 50 -14.65 3.48 -5.20
N GLY A 51 -13.55 4.13 -5.61
CA GLY A 51 -13.38 5.58 -5.53
C GLY A 51 -12.82 6.11 -4.20
N LYS A 52 -12.46 5.24 -3.26
CA LYS A 52 -11.90 5.66 -1.97
C LYS A 52 -10.43 6.07 -2.11
N MET A 53 -10.07 7.21 -1.53
CA MET A 53 -8.68 7.66 -1.51
C MET A 53 -7.89 7.05 -0.35
N PHE A 54 -6.66 6.65 -0.64
CA PHE A 54 -5.71 6.22 0.38
C PHE A 54 -4.27 6.56 -0.01
N ASP A 55 -3.41 6.57 1.01
CA ASP A 55 -1.97 6.64 0.85
C ASP A 55 -1.35 5.33 1.32
N LEU A 56 -0.14 5.02 0.87
CA LEU A 56 0.62 3.88 1.35
C LEU A 56 2.07 4.26 1.64
N VAL A 57 2.70 3.52 2.56
CA VAL A 57 4.14 3.63 2.81
C VAL A 57 4.82 2.36 2.33
N ALA A 58 5.79 2.49 1.43
CA ALA A 58 6.51 1.38 0.83
C ALA A 58 8.03 1.49 1.03
N LYS A 59 8.70 0.33 1.02
CA LYS A 59 10.15 0.18 0.97
C LYS A 59 10.50 -1.07 0.18
N ASP A 60 11.48 -0.99 -0.70
CA ASP A 60 11.97 -2.15 -1.44
C ASP A 60 13.01 -2.91 -0.62
N LEU A 61 12.82 -4.22 -0.54
CA LEU A 61 13.71 -5.20 0.06
C LEU A 61 14.22 -6.15 -1.03
N PRO A 62 15.29 -6.93 -0.79
CA PRO A 62 15.74 -7.96 -1.75
C PRO A 62 14.62 -8.93 -2.17
N ALA A 63 13.68 -9.23 -1.27
CA ALA A 63 12.55 -10.12 -1.55
C ALA A 63 11.38 -9.46 -2.33
N GLY A 64 11.37 -8.12 -2.47
CA GLY A 64 10.29 -7.37 -3.13
C GLY A 64 9.91 -6.07 -2.40
N ARG A 65 8.82 -5.44 -2.86
CA ARG A 65 8.29 -4.18 -2.32
C ARG A 65 7.44 -4.44 -1.09
N LEU A 66 7.94 -4.06 0.09
CA LEU A 66 7.23 -4.15 1.35
C LEU A 66 6.28 -2.96 1.53
N ILE A 67 5.00 -3.24 1.77
CA ILE A 67 4.00 -2.25 2.20
C ILE A 67 3.98 -2.22 3.72
N ILE A 68 4.52 -1.13 4.27
CA ILE A 68 4.72 -0.93 5.70
C ILE A 68 3.40 -0.56 6.37
N THR A 69 2.66 0.40 5.80
CA THR A 69 1.32 0.80 6.30
C THR A 69 0.47 1.41 5.20
N ILE A 70 -0.82 1.53 5.48
CA ILE A 70 -1.87 2.09 4.61
C ILE A 70 -2.62 3.16 5.41
N ILE A 71 -2.91 4.29 4.77
CA ILE A 71 -3.52 5.47 5.40
C ILE A 71 -4.70 5.92 4.54
N GLY A 72 -5.86 5.39 4.88
CA GLY A 72 -7.16 5.78 4.34
C GLY A 72 -7.51 7.20 4.78
N LYS A 73 -8.05 7.93 3.81
CA LYS A 73 -8.65 9.25 4.00
C LYS A 73 -10.14 9.11 4.26
#